data_AF-A0A0B8WU82-F1
#
_entry.id   AF-A0A0B8WU82-F1
#
_cell.length_a   1.000
_cell.length_b   1.000
_cell.length_c   1.000
_cell.angle_alpha   90.00
_cell.angle_beta   90.00
_cell.angle_gamma   90.00
#
_symmetry.space_group_name_H-M   'P 1'
#
loop_
_entity.id
_entity.type
_entity.pdbx_description
1 polymer ?
#
loop_
_entity_poly.entity_id
_entity_poly.type
_entity_poly.pdbx_seq_one_letter_code
_entity_poly.pdbx_strand_id
1 'polypeptide(L)'
;MNAGIVNRKGNGKKSQPRITPSIKKDTVNPQDYLRYETRFSCEDCSHFDGEKVVCTIGYNPQHHLKAVQTHQYETAGNMAFCRFLEID
;
A
#
# COMPACT_ATOMS: atom_id res chain seq x y z
N MET A 1 -16.15 48.50 -6.13
CA MET A 1 -14.71 48.24 -5.88
C MET A 1 -14.52 46.73 -5.84
N ASN A 2 -13.97 46.12 -6.90
CA ASN A 2 -13.79 44.66 -6.99
C ASN A 2 -12.55 44.25 -6.19
N ALA A 3 -12.73 43.52 -5.10
CA ALA A 3 -11.65 42.87 -4.38
C ALA A 3 -11.28 41.58 -5.12
N GLY A 4 -10.20 41.61 -5.91
CA GLY A 4 -9.63 40.43 -6.54
C GLY A 4 -9.12 39.44 -5.50
N ILE A 5 -9.49 38.17 -5.64
CA ILE A 5 -8.96 37.06 -4.83
C ILE A 5 -7.49 36.88 -5.21
N VAL A 6 -6.57 37.41 -4.39
CA VAL A 6 -5.14 37.14 -4.54
C VAL A 6 -4.82 35.79 -3.91
N ASN A 7 -4.48 34.80 -4.75
CA ASN A 7 -3.94 33.54 -4.28
C ASN A 7 -2.53 33.79 -3.72
N ARG A 8 -2.39 33.87 -2.39
CA ARG A 8 -1.08 34.01 -1.73
C ARG A 8 -0.31 32.72 -1.94
N LYS A 9 0.64 32.71 -2.86
CA LYS A 9 1.62 31.63 -3.03
C LYS A 9 2.44 31.53 -1.74
N GLY A 10 1.96 30.71 -0.80
CA GLY A 10 2.69 30.42 0.43
C GLY A 10 4.05 29.86 0.07
N ASN A 11 5.12 30.44 0.63
CA ASN A 11 6.47 29.87 0.55
C ASN A 11 6.43 28.46 1.16
N GLY A 12 6.23 27.46 0.31
CA GLY A 12 6.09 26.07 0.72
C GLY A 12 7.34 25.62 1.44
N LYS A 13 7.25 25.41 2.76
CA LYS A 13 8.25 24.65 3.50
C LYS A 13 8.37 23.30 2.80
N LYS A 14 9.52 23.01 2.20
CA LYS A 14 9.76 21.71 1.55
C LYS A 14 9.56 20.62 2.61
N SER A 15 8.70 19.64 2.32
CA SER A 15 8.49 18.49 3.19
C SER A 15 9.83 17.80 3.43
N GLN A 16 10.15 17.51 4.69
CA GLN A 16 11.37 16.78 5.03
C GLN A 16 11.33 15.40 4.35
N PRO A 17 12.47 14.91 3.80
CA PRO A 17 12.52 13.58 3.19
C PRO A 17 12.16 12.52 4.23
N ARG A 18 11.32 11.55 3.84
CA ARG A 18 10.91 10.46 4.73
C ARG A 18 12.12 9.56 4.98
N ILE A 19 12.35 9.22 6.25
CA ILE A 19 13.48 8.38 6.69
C ILE A 19 13.35 6.95 6.14
N THR A 20 12.11 6.45 6.03
CA THR A 20 11.82 5.11 5.50
C THR A 20 11.12 5.19 4.14
N PRO A 21 11.45 4.29 3.18
CA PRO A 21 10.72 4.20 1.94
C PRO A 21 9.25 3.86 2.21
N SER A 22 8.35 4.43 1.41
CA SER A 22 6.95 4.03 1.45
C SER A 22 6.78 2.66 0.82
N ILE A 23 5.85 1.87 1.34
CA ILE A 23 5.40 0.62 0.72
C ILE A 23 5.09 0.84 -0.77
N LYS A 24 5.61 -0.02 -1.65
CA LYS A 24 5.32 0.08 -3.08
C LYS A 24 4.00 -0.63 -3.35
N LYS A 25 3.20 0.00 -4.18
CA LYS A 25 1.92 -0.53 -4.63
C LYS A 25 2.03 -0.72 -6.13
N ASP A 26 1.75 -1.93 -6.59
CA ASP A 26 1.74 -2.26 -7.99
C ASP A 26 0.34 -2.09 -8.54
N THR A 27 0.25 -1.50 -9.73
CA THR A 27 -1.01 -1.44 -10.46
C THR A 27 -1.41 -2.86 -10.86
N VAL A 28 -2.66 -3.22 -10.59
CA VAL A 28 -3.20 -4.54 -10.90
C VAL A 28 -4.23 -4.40 -12.01
N ASN A 29 -4.07 -5.20 -13.07
CA ASN A 29 -5.04 -5.24 -14.15
C ASN A 29 -6.31 -5.99 -13.68
N PRO A 30 -7.51 -5.40 -13.82
CA PRO A 30 -8.74 -6.05 -13.41
C PRO A 30 -9.05 -7.38 -14.09
N GLN A 31 -8.62 -7.53 -15.34
CA GLN A 31 -8.85 -8.77 -16.07
C GLN A 31 -8.02 -9.91 -15.49
N ASP A 32 -6.81 -9.62 -15.03
CA ASP A 32 -5.93 -10.59 -14.38
C ASP A 32 -6.41 -10.89 -12.95
N TYR A 33 -6.86 -9.87 -12.22
CA TYR A 33 -7.41 -10.02 -10.88
C TYR A 33 -8.61 -10.97 -10.83
N LEU A 34 -9.50 -10.92 -11.83
CA LEU A 34 -10.67 -11.79 -11.92
C LEU A 34 -10.36 -13.20 -12.42
N ARG A 35 -9.29 -13.37 -13.23
CA ARG A 35 -8.97 -14.63 -13.90
C ARG A 35 -8.06 -15.53 -13.08
N TYR A 36 -7.18 -14.96 -12.26
CA TYR A 36 -6.20 -15.73 -11.52
C TYR A 36 -6.61 -15.87 -10.05
N GLU A 37 -6.61 -17.11 -9.54
CA GLU A 37 -6.64 -17.37 -8.10
C GLU A 37 -5.32 -16.95 -7.49
N THR A 38 -5.26 -15.70 -7.07
CA THR A 38 -4.01 -15.07 -6.70
C THR A 38 -3.76 -15.12 -5.20
N ARG A 39 -2.84 -15.99 -4.78
CA ARG A 39 -2.32 -16.05 -3.41
C ARG A 39 -1.33 -14.90 -3.18
N PHE A 40 -1.87 -13.69 -3.07
CA PHE A 40 -1.10 -12.45 -2.94
C PHE A 40 -1.10 -11.88 -1.52
N SER A 41 -1.99 -12.40 -0.68
CA SER A 41 -2.17 -11.94 0.69
C SER A 41 -1.32 -12.77 1.65
N CYS A 42 -0.89 -12.15 2.75
CA CYS A 42 -0.16 -12.86 3.80
C CYS A 42 -0.98 -14.04 4.34
N GLU A 43 -2.31 -13.95 4.38
CA GLU A 43 -3.21 -15.03 4.81
C GLU A 43 -3.08 -16.32 3.99
N ASP A 44 -2.63 -16.23 2.73
CA ASP A 44 -2.41 -17.38 1.85
C ASP A 44 -0.95 -17.88 1.89
N CYS A 45 -0.07 -17.25 2.69
CA CYS A 45 1.35 -17.54 2.78
C CYS A 45 1.65 -18.50 3.94
N SER A 46 2.52 -19.48 3.71
CA SER A 46 2.96 -20.45 4.74
C SER A 46 3.71 -19.81 5.91
N HIS A 47 4.20 -18.58 5.75
CA HIS A 47 4.94 -17.84 6.77
C HIS A 47 4.05 -16.89 7.58
N PHE A 48 2.74 -16.96 7.42
CA PHE A 48 1.82 -16.15 8.20
C PHE A 48 1.25 -16.96 9.35
N ASP A 49 1.48 -16.48 10.58
CA ASP A 49 0.81 -16.96 11.78
C ASP A 49 -0.50 -16.17 11.91
N GLY A 50 -1.61 -16.82 11.54
CA GLY A 50 -2.95 -16.22 11.57
C GLY A 50 -3.52 -16.01 12.98
N GLU A 51 -3.03 -16.74 13.99
CA GLU A 51 -3.47 -16.54 15.37
C GLU A 51 -2.88 -15.25 15.94
N LYS A 52 -1.61 -14.99 15.64
CA LYS A 52 -0.89 -13.80 16.12
C LYS A 52 -0.95 -12.62 15.14
N VAL A 53 -1.39 -12.84 13.91
CA VAL A 53 -1.38 -11.86 12.80
C VAL A 53 0.04 -11.32 12.57
N VAL A 54 1.02 -12.22 12.50
CA VAL A 54 2.44 -11.89 12.29
C VAL A 54 3.05 -12.73 11.17
N CYS A 55 4.03 -12.16 10.46
CA CYS A 55 4.87 -12.93 9.57
C CYS A 55 5.99 -13.58 10.37
N THR A 56 6.16 -14.89 10.28
CA THR A 56 7.22 -15.65 10.96
C THR A 56 8.63 -15.27 10.48
N ILE A 57 8.75 -14.56 9.36
CA ILE A 57 10.02 -14.04 8.83
C ILE A 57 10.38 -12.67 9.46
N GLY A 58 9.43 -12.02 10.15
CA GLY A 58 9.64 -10.71 10.79
C GLY A 58 9.13 -9.52 9.99
N TYR A 59 8.50 -9.73 8.83
CA TYR A 59 7.86 -8.65 8.07
C TYR A 59 6.53 -8.20 8.69
N ASN A 60 6.13 -6.95 8.44
CA ASN A 60 4.84 -6.43 8.86
C ASN A 60 3.74 -6.89 7.88
N PRO A 61 2.76 -7.73 8.31
CA PRO A 61 1.72 -8.22 7.42
C PRO A 61 0.57 -7.24 7.20
N GLN A 62 0.48 -6.14 7.96
CA GLN A 62 -0.70 -5.25 8.01
C GLN A 62 -1.15 -4.75 6.63
N HIS A 63 -0.20 -4.42 5.75
CA HIS A 63 -0.52 -3.94 4.39
C HIS A 63 -0.73 -5.04 3.37
N HIS A 64 -0.47 -6.29 3.75
CA HIS A 64 -0.54 -7.47 2.89
C HIS A 64 -1.72 -8.38 3.29
N LEU A 65 -2.54 -7.98 4.26
CA LEU A 65 -3.77 -8.69 4.59
C LEU A 65 -4.77 -8.56 3.43
N LYS A 66 -5.57 -9.61 3.20
CA LYS A 66 -6.49 -9.68 2.07
C LYS A 66 -7.51 -8.56 2.07
N ALA A 67 -8.06 -8.26 3.24
CA ALA A 67 -9.00 -7.15 3.40
C ALA A 67 -8.38 -5.80 3.00
N VAL A 68 -7.13 -5.55 3.41
CA VAL A 68 -6.43 -4.29 3.12
C VAL A 68 -6.06 -4.20 1.63
N GLN A 69 -5.55 -5.29 1.05
CA GLN A 69 -5.23 -5.35 -0.37
C GLN A 69 -6.46 -5.18 -1.25
N THR A 70 -7.57 -5.84 -0.90
CA THR A 70 -8.85 -5.74 -1.63
C THR A 70 -9.39 -4.32 -1.58
N HIS A 71 -9.46 -3.73 -0.39
CA HIS A 71 -9.90 -2.34 -0.23
C HIS A 71 -9.02 -1.36 -1.02
N GLN A 72 -7.70 -1.54 -0.98
CA GLN A 72 -6.75 -0.70 -1.73
C GLN A 72 -6.96 -0.82 -3.24
N TYR A 73 -7.20 -2.03 -3.74
CA TYR A 73 -7.46 -2.29 -5.14
C TYR A 73 -8.79 -1.70 -5.61
N GLU A 74 -9.86 -1.87 -4.82
CA GLU A 74 -11.16 -1.29 -5.11
C GLU A 74 -11.10 0.25 -5.14
N THR A 75 -10.26 0.85 -4.29
CA THR A 75 -10.15 2.32 -4.20
C THR A 75 -9.22 2.91 -5.26
N ALA A 76 -8.11 2.26 -5.58
CA ALA A 76 -7.01 2.85 -6.36
C ALA A 76 -6.49 1.98 -7.51
N GLY A 77 -7.03 0.78 -7.72
CA GLY A 77 -6.59 -0.16 -8.76
C GLY A 77 -5.16 -0.69 -8.55
N ASN A 78 -4.63 -0.60 -7.34
CA ASN A 78 -3.29 -1.06 -7.00
C ASN A 78 -3.29 -1.90 -5.72
N MET A 79 -2.26 -2.74 -5.56
CA MET A 79 -2.10 -3.62 -4.39
C MET A 79 -0.66 -3.58 -3.89
N ALA A 80 -0.49 -3.69 -2.57
CA ALA A 80 0.80 -3.88 -1.96
C ALA A 80 1.08 -5.38 -1.87
N PHE A 81 1.96 -5.90 -2.72
CA PHE A 81 2.35 -7.31 -2.69
C PHE A 81 3.47 -7.54 -1.68
N CYS A 82 3.46 -8.72 -1.05
CA CYS A 82 4.55 -9.16 -0.19
C CYS A 82 5.82 -9.42 -1.02
N ARG A 83 6.52 -8.34 -1.35
CA ARG A 83 7.87 -8.35 -1.88
C ARG A 83 8.77 -8.44 -0.66
N PHE A 84 9.47 -9.55 -0.46
CA PHE A 84 10.40 -9.83 0.64
C PHE A 84 11.46 -8.72 0.94
N LEU A 85 11.42 -7.54 0.32
CA LEU A 85 12.44 -6.49 0.31
C LEU A 85 11.89 -5.07 0.51
N GLU A 86 10.66 -4.88 0.99
CA GLU A 86 10.19 -3.53 1.39
C GLU A 86 10.50 -3.17 2.84
N ILE A 87 11.25 -4.04 3.52
CA ILE A 87 11.92 -3.76 4.79
C ILE A 87 13.43 -3.91 4.56
N ASP A 88 14.09 -2.77 4.36
CA ASP A 88 15.01 -2.26 5.37
C ASP A 88 14.27 -1.16 6.13
#